data_AF-A0A2H3C6Z1-F1
#
_entry.id   AF-A0A2H3C6Z1-F1
#
_cell.length_a   1.000
_cell.length_b   1.000
_cell.length_c   1.000
_cell.angle_alpha   90.00
_cell.angle_beta   90.00
_cell.angle_gamma   90.00
#
_symmetry.space_group_name_H-M   'P 1'
#
loop_
_entity.id
_entity.type
_entity.pdbx_description
1 polymer ?
#
loop_
_entity_poly.entity_id
_entity_poly.type
_entity_poly.pdbx_seq_one_letter_code
_entity_poly.pdbx_strand_id
1 'polypeptide(L)'
;MSDLLTPRPPLEERADPYEHIFIIHPVRDCPFLQLGRRQKVTEGGQEHLGIPHWFVLDACLVIAGKGFLSSTPFRSGRVTTDVNGYLTGEEYRFFLDDSNDYTICTDFEEWMPPLRKDVPERWLAIDRHKKGTPNPIEEDLFSDISVCVIADDRICVVSGLNEELRATHLVPQVYASWYHMHQIYQQYTYPGTIKAPKARPIDDIRQIITLESGLLESMDHPSFVIAPFSDEYVAFFFASRRVGMVKHYHLRTVRLPQRIEGYALFTRFAWAMITIAQALPPTALPKKRKGRHESDGLSDTESLHSPPGQRCRTHATGDGGIESVPLLRQFV
;
A
#
# COMPACT_ATOMS: atom_id res chain seq x y z
N MET A 1 15.89 -50.23 -20.12
CA MET A 1 15.31 -49.44 -19.00
C MET A 1 16.10 -48.14 -18.84
N SER A 2 15.95 -47.19 -19.78
CA SER A 2 16.81 -45.99 -19.82
C SER A 2 16.07 -44.71 -20.22
N ASP A 3 14.74 -44.66 -20.09
CA ASP A 3 13.90 -43.54 -20.54
C ASP A 3 13.33 -42.66 -19.41
N LEU A 4 13.95 -42.64 -18.22
CA LEU A 4 13.41 -41.92 -17.06
C LEU A 4 14.20 -40.67 -16.63
N LEU A 5 15.09 -40.13 -17.46
CA LEU A 5 15.92 -38.97 -17.10
C LEU A 5 15.87 -37.81 -18.10
N THR A 6 14.90 -37.76 -19.01
CA THR A 6 14.68 -36.53 -19.79
C THR A 6 14.00 -35.51 -18.87
N PRO A 7 14.64 -34.38 -18.54
CA PRO A 7 13.96 -33.31 -17.81
C PRO A 7 12.74 -32.91 -18.60
N ARG A 8 11.58 -32.79 -17.95
CA ARG A 8 10.41 -32.21 -18.62
C ARG A 8 10.84 -30.84 -19.17
N PRO A 9 10.52 -30.54 -20.44
CA PRO A 9 10.78 -29.21 -20.96
C PRO A 9 10.15 -28.18 -20.01
N PRO A 10 10.81 -27.03 -19.80
CA PRO A 10 10.23 -25.95 -19.01
C PRO A 10 8.81 -25.67 -19.52
N LEU A 11 7.86 -25.51 -18.59
CA LEU A 11 6.54 -25.05 -18.96
C LEU A 11 6.70 -23.74 -19.74
N GLU A 12 6.06 -23.64 -20.91
CA GLU A 12 6.06 -22.39 -21.67
C GLU A 12 5.64 -21.24 -20.75
N GLU A 13 6.42 -20.16 -20.80
CA GLU A 13 6.17 -18.99 -19.97
C GLU A 13 4.77 -18.45 -20.32
N ARG A 14 3.85 -18.52 -19.36
CA ARG A 14 2.50 -17.97 -19.56
C ARG A 14 2.63 -16.47 -19.77
N ALA A 15 2.10 -15.97 -20.88
CA ALA A 15 2.05 -14.54 -21.17
C ALA A 15 1.31 -13.78 -20.05
N ASP A 16 2.03 -12.94 -19.32
CA ASP A 16 1.53 -11.92 -18.39
C ASP A 16 1.94 -10.55 -18.94
N PRO A 17 1.25 -10.03 -19.97
CA PRO A 17 1.54 -8.70 -20.49
C PRO A 17 1.14 -7.68 -19.42
N TYR A 18 2.09 -6.81 -19.06
CA TYR A 18 1.85 -5.68 -18.18
C TYR A 18 2.66 -4.47 -18.65
N GLU A 19 2.13 -3.28 -18.39
CA GLU A 19 2.84 -2.01 -18.60
C GLU A 19 3.04 -1.32 -17.25
N HIS A 20 4.11 -0.54 -17.12
CA HIS A 20 4.39 0.20 -15.89
C HIS A 20 3.51 1.45 -15.77
N ILE A 21 3.15 1.79 -14.55
CA ILE A 21 2.66 3.12 -14.18
C ILE A 21 3.44 3.62 -12.97
N PHE A 22 3.93 4.86 -13.05
CA PHE A 22 4.66 5.54 -12.00
C PHE A 22 3.83 6.67 -11.43
N ILE A 23 3.75 6.74 -10.10
CA ILE A 23 3.18 7.90 -9.41
C ILE A 23 4.31 8.71 -8.79
N ILE A 24 4.40 9.95 -9.24
CA ILE A 24 5.53 10.85 -9.01
C ILE A 24 5.13 11.90 -7.97
N HIS A 25 6.02 12.13 -7.01
CA HIS A 25 5.91 13.25 -6.10
C HIS A 25 6.20 14.56 -6.87
N PRO A 26 5.30 15.56 -6.85
CA PRO A 26 5.37 16.70 -7.78
C PRO A 26 6.55 17.64 -7.51
N VAL A 27 6.96 17.83 -6.25
CA VAL A 27 8.12 18.66 -5.89
C VAL A 27 9.45 17.90 -5.97
N ARG A 28 9.50 16.67 -5.46
CA ARG A 28 10.71 15.84 -5.43
C ARG A 28 11.06 15.22 -6.79
N ASP A 29 10.09 15.20 -7.72
CA ASP A 29 10.20 14.67 -9.08
C ASP A 29 10.72 13.22 -9.10
N CYS A 30 10.25 12.42 -8.14
CA CYS A 30 10.60 11.02 -8.00
C CYS A 30 9.37 10.12 -7.85
N PRO A 31 9.41 8.89 -8.39
CA PRO A 31 8.35 7.93 -8.19
C PRO A 31 8.34 7.45 -6.74
N PHE A 32 7.15 7.40 -6.13
CA PHE A 32 6.92 6.76 -4.83
C PHE A 32 6.00 5.53 -4.93
N LEU A 33 5.43 5.28 -6.11
CA LEU A 33 4.72 4.06 -6.45
C LEU A 33 5.07 3.63 -7.87
N GLN A 34 5.23 2.32 -8.05
CA GLN A 34 5.35 1.68 -9.35
C GLN A 34 4.43 0.45 -9.39
N LEU A 35 3.43 0.47 -10.28
CA LEU A 35 2.44 -0.61 -10.42
C LEU A 35 2.43 -1.16 -11.85
N GLY A 36 1.87 -2.35 -12.02
CA GLY A 36 1.66 -3.00 -13.31
C GLY A 36 0.21 -2.88 -13.77
N ARG A 37 0.02 -2.18 -14.89
CA ARG A 37 -1.23 -2.06 -15.64
C ARG A 37 -1.46 -3.32 -16.46
N ARG A 38 -2.68 -3.87 -16.44
CA ARG A 38 -3.01 -5.19 -17.05
C ARG A 38 -4.35 -5.25 -17.75
N GLN A 39 -5.24 -4.28 -17.55
CA GLN A 39 -6.55 -4.32 -18.19
C GLN A 39 -6.44 -3.80 -19.62
N LYS A 40 -6.88 -4.56 -20.61
CA LYS A 40 -6.90 -4.07 -21.99
C LYS A 40 -7.90 -2.93 -22.12
N VAL A 41 -7.45 -1.81 -22.69
CA VAL A 41 -8.25 -0.62 -22.99
C VAL A 41 -7.99 -0.24 -24.43
N THR A 42 -9.04 0.13 -25.18
CA THR A 42 -8.90 0.62 -26.56
C THR A 42 -9.16 2.12 -26.59
N GLU A 43 -8.13 2.90 -26.93
CA GLU A 43 -8.19 4.36 -27.03
C GLU A 43 -7.73 4.77 -28.44
N GLY A 44 -8.56 5.51 -29.19
CA GLY A 44 -8.19 5.94 -30.54
C GLY A 44 -7.88 4.81 -31.53
N GLY A 45 -8.38 3.60 -31.28
CA GLY A 45 -8.10 2.41 -32.11
C GLY A 45 -6.77 1.72 -31.79
N GLN A 46 -6.04 2.14 -30.76
CA GLN A 46 -4.86 1.45 -30.24
C GLN A 46 -5.20 0.70 -28.94
N GLU A 47 -4.62 -0.48 -28.75
CA GLU A 47 -4.72 -1.24 -27.50
C GLU A 47 -3.63 -0.79 -26.52
N HIS A 48 -4.04 -0.46 -25.30
CA HIS A 48 -3.17 -0.13 -24.17
C HIS A 48 -3.52 -1.02 -22.97
N LEU A 49 -2.59 -1.14 -22.02
CA LEU A 49 -2.91 -1.71 -20.71
C LEU A 49 -3.22 -0.60 -19.71
N GLY A 50 -4.37 -0.66 -19.07
CA GLY A 50 -4.83 0.26 -18.04
C GLY A 50 -4.74 -0.33 -16.64
N ILE A 51 -4.94 0.55 -15.66
CA ILE A 51 -5.26 0.23 -14.25
C ILE A 51 -6.43 1.12 -13.81
N PRO A 52 -7.38 0.65 -12.98
CA PRO A 52 -8.48 1.49 -12.53
C PRO A 52 -7.99 2.74 -11.79
N HIS A 53 -8.55 3.91 -12.14
CA HIS A 53 -8.16 5.19 -11.55
C HIS A 53 -8.35 5.19 -10.03
N TRP A 54 -9.48 4.68 -9.53
CA TRP A 54 -9.74 4.55 -8.09
C TRP A 54 -8.67 3.73 -7.37
N PHE A 55 -8.11 2.69 -7.98
CA PHE A 55 -7.13 1.82 -7.33
C PHE A 55 -5.85 2.60 -7.02
N VAL A 56 -5.43 3.45 -7.97
CA VAL A 56 -4.27 4.32 -7.80
C VAL A 56 -4.54 5.44 -6.79
N LEU A 57 -5.74 6.03 -6.80
CA LEU A 57 -6.11 7.04 -5.80
C LEU A 57 -6.14 6.47 -4.37
N ASP A 58 -6.70 5.28 -4.19
CA ASP A 58 -6.72 4.60 -2.89
C ASP A 58 -5.30 4.23 -2.44
N ALA A 59 -4.41 3.85 -3.37
CA ALA A 59 -3.00 3.61 -3.05
C ALA A 59 -2.29 4.88 -2.59
N CYS A 60 -2.57 6.01 -3.25
CA CYS A 60 -2.04 7.31 -2.84
C CYS A 60 -2.62 7.77 -1.49
N LEU A 61 -3.90 7.48 -1.23
CA LEU A 61 -4.53 7.74 0.07
C LEU A 61 -3.79 7.05 1.22
N VAL A 62 -3.42 5.79 1.03
CA VAL A 62 -2.64 5.03 2.02
C VAL A 62 -1.28 5.67 2.28
N ILE A 63 -0.57 6.01 1.20
CA ILE A 63 0.85 6.35 1.27
C ILE A 63 1.09 7.82 1.64
N ALA A 64 0.23 8.72 1.17
CA ALA A 64 0.45 10.16 1.23
C ALA A 64 -0.75 10.93 1.79
N GLY A 65 -1.96 10.43 1.57
CA GLY A 65 -3.21 11.08 1.97
C GLY A 65 -4.11 11.45 0.79
N LYS A 66 -5.16 12.24 1.06
CA LYS A 66 -6.20 12.54 0.07
C LYS A 66 -5.75 13.60 -0.95
N GLY A 67 -6.03 13.33 -2.22
CA GLY A 67 -5.61 14.20 -3.31
C GLY A 67 -6.12 13.75 -4.68
N PHE A 68 -5.40 14.15 -5.73
CA PHE A 68 -5.73 13.82 -7.13
C PHE A 68 -4.48 13.62 -7.99
N LEU A 69 -4.66 12.95 -9.13
CA LEU A 69 -3.61 12.75 -10.14
C LEU A 69 -3.64 13.85 -11.19
N SER A 70 -2.46 14.19 -11.72
CA SER A 70 -2.25 15.05 -12.87
C SER A 70 -1.41 14.33 -13.92
N SER A 71 -1.78 14.48 -15.19
CA SER A 71 -0.98 14.02 -16.34
C SER A 71 0.14 14.99 -16.71
N THR A 72 0.27 16.12 -16.00
CA THR A 72 1.30 17.14 -16.24
C THR A 72 2.06 17.48 -14.95
N PRO A 73 3.18 18.22 -15.04
CA PRO A 73 3.86 18.79 -13.88
C PRO A 73 3.03 19.76 -13.01
N PHE A 74 1.84 20.16 -13.45
CA PHE A 74 1.05 21.20 -12.81
C PHE A 74 -0.30 20.67 -12.31
N ARG A 75 -0.84 21.31 -11.27
CA ARG A 75 -2.18 21.00 -10.73
C ARG A 75 -3.30 21.17 -11.77
N SER A 76 -3.11 22.07 -12.75
CA SER A 76 -4.07 22.33 -13.83
C SER A 76 -4.26 21.14 -14.77
N GLY A 77 -3.28 20.24 -14.88
CA GLY A 77 -3.38 19.01 -15.68
C GLY A 77 -4.07 17.86 -14.97
N ARG A 78 -4.98 18.15 -14.03
CA ARG A 78 -5.75 17.16 -13.28
C ARG A 78 -6.37 16.15 -14.25
N VAL A 79 -6.19 14.88 -13.95
CA VAL A 79 -6.80 13.78 -14.71
C VAL A 79 -8.31 13.90 -14.64
N THR A 80 -8.97 13.95 -15.80
CA THR A 80 -10.42 14.06 -15.95
C THR A 80 -11.10 12.71 -16.16
N THR A 81 -10.33 11.64 -16.36
CA THR A 81 -10.83 10.27 -16.44
C THR A 81 -11.71 9.96 -15.24
N ASP A 82 -12.87 9.36 -15.49
CA ASP A 82 -13.78 8.90 -14.43
C ASP A 82 -13.03 8.04 -13.41
N VAL A 83 -13.48 8.08 -12.15
CA VAL A 83 -12.83 7.32 -11.08
C VAL A 83 -12.90 5.80 -11.33
N ASN A 84 -13.91 5.33 -12.06
CA ASN A 84 -14.03 3.94 -12.50
C ASN A 84 -13.42 3.68 -13.88
N GLY A 85 -12.91 4.72 -14.54
CA GLY A 85 -12.14 4.61 -15.77
C GLY A 85 -10.73 4.07 -15.54
N TYR A 86 -9.96 3.95 -16.63
CA TYR A 86 -8.62 3.39 -16.60
C TYR A 86 -7.55 4.46 -16.87
N LEU A 87 -6.45 4.36 -16.15
CA LEU A 87 -5.23 5.12 -16.40
C LEU A 87 -4.33 4.32 -17.35
N THR A 88 -4.06 4.90 -18.52
CA THR A 88 -3.24 4.32 -19.60
C THR A 88 -1.90 5.04 -19.77
N GLY A 89 -1.67 6.12 -19.03
CA GLY A 89 -0.39 6.83 -19.01
C GLY A 89 0.70 6.07 -18.24
N GLU A 90 1.94 6.28 -18.64
CA GLU A 90 3.11 5.72 -17.94
C GLU A 90 3.40 6.46 -16.64
N GLU A 91 3.13 7.76 -16.56
CA GLU A 91 3.47 8.60 -15.41
C GLU A 91 2.31 9.54 -15.03
N TYR A 92 2.10 9.68 -13.73
CA TYR A 92 1.19 10.67 -13.16
C TYR A 92 1.83 11.34 -11.95
N ARG A 93 1.54 12.62 -11.73
CA ARG A 93 1.93 13.33 -10.52
C ARG A 93 0.75 13.39 -9.55
N PHE A 94 1.01 13.09 -8.29
CA PHE A 94 -0.02 13.14 -7.25
C PHE A 94 0.07 14.45 -6.48
N PHE A 95 -1.06 15.12 -6.29
CA PHE A 95 -1.15 16.36 -5.53
C PHE A 95 -2.12 16.18 -4.38
N LEU A 96 -1.70 16.51 -3.15
CA LEU A 96 -2.64 16.59 -2.04
C LEU A 96 -3.56 17.80 -2.20
N ASP A 97 -4.74 17.72 -1.58
CA ASP A 97 -5.72 18.80 -1.62
C ASP A 97 -5.16 20.11 -1.03
N ASP A 98 -4.32 20.01 0.01
CA ASP A 98 -3.79 21.11 0.82
C ASP A 98 -2.27 21.35 0.71
N SER A 99 -1.50 20.40 0.16
CA SER A 99 -0.04 20.51 0.03
C SER A 99 0.49 19.99 -1.31
N ASN A 100 1.67 20.50 -1.70
CA ASN A 100 2.45 19.98 -2.83
C ASN A 100 3.73 19.26 -2.39
N ASP A 101 4.18 19.44 -1.14
CA ASP A 101 5.33 18.75 -0.57
C ASP A 101 4.87 17.99 0.67
N TYR A 102 4.93 16.66 0.59
CA TYR A 102 4.35 15.78 1.58
C TYR A 102 5.23 14.56 1.79
N THR A 103 5.06 13.93 2.95
CA THR A 103 5.78 12.71 3.31
C THR A 103 5.15 11.51 2.64
N ILE A 104 5.98 10.54 2.28
CA ILE A 104 5.57 9.24 1.76
C ILE A 104 5.74 8.24 2.90
N CYS A 105 4.67 7.56 3.29
CA CYS A 105 4.72 6.47 4.24
C CYS A 105 5.33 5.23 3.58
N THR A 106 6.53 4.83 4.03
CA THR A 106 7.26 3.66 3.54
C THR A 106 7.49 2.62 4.63
N ASP A 107 6.92 2.81 5.81
CA ASP A 107 6.95 1.85 6.91
C ASP A 107 5.53 1.62 7.41
N PHE A 108 5.11 0.36 7.42
CA PHE A 108 3.78 -0.01 7.87
C PHE A 108 3.61 0.16 9.39
N GLU A 109 4.68 0.07 10.18
CA GLU A 109 4.60 0.34 11.62
C GLU A 109 4.35 1.82 11.93
N GLU A 110 4.77 2.72 11.05
CA GLU A 110 4.52 4.16 11.16
C GLU A 110 3.20 4.59 10.50
N TRP A 111 2.56 3.69 9.75
CA TRP A 111 1.32 4.00 9.05
C TRP A 111 0.17 4.23 10.02
N MET A 112 -0.54 5.33 9.81
CA MET A 112 -1.69 5.71 10.62
C MET A 112 -2.99 5.30 9.92
N PRO A 113 -3.67 4.24 10.38
CA PRO A 113 -4.85 3.74 9.68
C PRO A 113 -6.00 4.77 9.82
N PRO A 114 -6.69 5.10 8.71
CA PRO A 114 -7.79 6.06 8.74
C PRO A 114 -8.97 5.50 9.54
N LEU A 115 -9.77 6.38 10.16
CA LEU A 115 -11.02 5.92 10.77
C LEU A 115 -11.92 5.27 9.72
N ARG A 116 -12.77 4.31 10.11
CA ARG A 116 -13.69 3.61 9.20
C ARG A 116 -14.46 4.55 8.27
N LYS A 117 -14.92 5.70 8.76
CA LYS A 117 -15.66 6.71 7.98
C LYS A 117 -14.84 7.36 6.85
N ASP A 118 -13.52 7.31 6.96
CA ASP A 118 -12.57 7.92 6.02
C ASP A 118 -11.98 6.87 5.05
N VAL A 119 -12.26 5.58 5.28
CA VAL A 119 -11.97 4.51 4.31
C VAL A 119 -12.91 4.64 3.11
N PRO A 120 -12.43 4.51 1.87
CA PRO A 120 -13.30 4.57 0.70
C PRO A 120 -14.39 3.51 0.79
N GLU A 121 -15.65 3.93 0.71
CA GLU A 121 -16.84 3.11 0.96
C GLU A 121 -16.88 1.80 0.14
N ARG A 122 -16.26 1.79 -1.05
CA ARG A 122 -16.11 0.59 -1.88
C ARG A 122 -15.41 -0.58 -1.17
N TRP A 123 -14.48 -0.29 -0.25
CA TRP A 123 -13.81 -1.32 0.56
C TRP A 123 -14.69 -1.84 1.68
N LEU A 124 -15.68 -1.08 2.12
CA LEU A 124 -16.62 -1.42 3.19
C LEU A 124 -17.92 -2.04 2.66
N ALA A 125 -18.11 -2.11 1.34
CA ALA A 125 -19.34 -2.60 0.71
C ALA A 125 -19.69 -4.04 1.15
N ILE A 126 -18.70 -4.90 1.36
CA ILE A 126 -18.90 -6.27 1.88
C ILE A 126 -19.61 -6.30 3.25
N ASP A 127 -19.44 -5.26 4.05
CA ASP A 127 -19.97 -5.22 5.41
C ASP A 127 -21.48 -4.91 5.45
N ARG A 128 -22.03 -4.32 4.38
CA ARG A 128 -23.45 -3.91 4.30
C ARG A 128 -24.45 -5.06 4.41
N HIS A 129 -24.02 -6.26 4.03
CA HIS A 129 -24.88 -7.45 4.00
C HIS A 129 -24.63 -8.40 5.18
N LYS A 130 -23.80 -7.99 6.15
CA LYS A 130 -23.51 -8.81 7.32
C LYS A 130 -24.73 -8.92 8.23
N LYS A 131 -24.98 -10.14 8.68
CA LYS A 131 -26.09 -10.46 9.58
C LYS A 131 -25.50 -11.05 10.85
N GLY A 132 -25.47 -10.24 11.91
CA GLY A 132 -25.04 -10.67 13.23
C GLY A 132 -23.52 -10.82 13.37
N THR A 133 -23.12 -11.05 14.61
CA THR A 133 -21.75 -11.29 15.01
C THR A 133 -21.38 -12.75 14.71
N PRO A 134 -20.25 -13.03 14.03
CA PRO A 134 -19.74 -14.39 13.89
C PRO A 134 -19.56 -15.08 15.24
N ASN A 135 -19.78 -16.39 15.30
CA ASN A 135 -19.45 -17.17 16.49
C ASN A 135 -17.94 -17.13 16.73
N PRO A 136 -17.47 -16.90 17.97
CA PRO A 136 -16.06 -16.94 18.27
C PRO A 136 -15.52 -18.37 18.12
N ILE A 137 -14.26 -18.46 17.69
CA ILE A 137 -13.46 -19.66 17.85
C ILE A 137 -12.85 -19.59 19.25
N GLU A 138 -13.11 -20.62 20.07
CA GLU A 138 -12.70 -20.68 21.48
C GLU A 138 -11.26 -21.17 21.69
N GLU A 139 -10.46 -21.14 20.63
CA GLU A 139 -9.05 -21.57 20.65
C GLU A 139 -8.11 -20.39 20.93
N ASP A 140 -7.09 -20.65 21.76
CA ASP A 140 -6.12 -19.62 22.19
C ASP A 140 -4.92 -19.50 21.24
N LEU A 141 -4.54 -20.60 20.55
CA LEU A 141 -3.35 -20.65 19.69
C LEU A 141 -3.74 -20.56 18.21
N PHE A 142 -2.95 -19.81 17.43
CA PHE A 142 -3.21 -19.68 15.99
C PHE A 142 -3.17 -21.03 15.25
N SER A 143 -2.35 -22.00 15.69
CA SER A 143 -2.36 -23.35 15.10
C SER A 143 -3.74 -23.99 15.14
N ASP A 144 -4.44 -23.86 16.26
CA ASP A 144 -5.75 -24.46 16.46
C ASP A 144 -6.85 -23.62 15.78
N ILE A 145 -6.76 -22.29 15.89
CA ILE A 145 -7.62 -21.36 15.13
C ILE A 145 -7.53 -21.64 13.63
N SER A 146 -6.32 -21.90 13.10
CA SER A 146 -6.11 -22.17 11.68
C SER A 146 -6.83 -23.44 11.22
N VAL A 147 -6.86 -24.49 12.06
CA VAL A 147 -7.59 -25.74 11.76
C VAL A 147 -9.08 -25.48 11.70
N CYS A 148 -9.63 -24.74 12.66
CA CYS A 148 -11.05 -24.38 12.69
C CYS A 148 -11.44 -23.52 11.48
N VAL A 149 -10.65 -22.48 11.16
CA VAL A 149 -10.90 -21.60 10.00
C VAL A 149 -10.88 -22.39 8.69
N ILE A 150 -9.92 -23.29 8.49
CA ILE A 150 -9.86 -24.13 7.28
C ILE A 150 -11.07 -25.08 7.21
N ALA A 151 -11.47 -25.67 8.34
CA ALA A 151 -12.64 -26.57 8.40
C ALA A 151 -13.96 -25.85 8.08
N ASP A 152 -14.07 -24.58 8.47
CA ASP A 152 -15.22 -23.72 8.20
C ASP A 152 -15.23 -23.23 6.74
N ASP A 153 -14.09 -22.75 6.23
CA ASP A 153 -13.97 -22.19 4.88
C ASP A 153 -14.04 -23.26 3.79
N ARG A 154 -13.36 -24.39 4.00
CA ARG A 154 -13.27 -25.58 3.13
C ARG A 154 -12.67 -25.36 1.74
N ILE A 155 -12.52 -24.12 1.29
CA ILE A 155 -12.00 -23.76 -0.01
C ILE A 155 -11.07 -22.54 0.09
N CYS A 156 -10.15 -22.42 -0.84
CA CYS A 156 -9.41 -21.20 -1.07
C CYS A 156 -10.34 -20.11 -1.59
N VAL A 157 -10.27 -18.92 -0.99
CA VAL A 157 -11.16 -17.80 -1.33
C VAL A 157 -10.95 -17.27 -2.76
N VAL A 158 -9.79 -17.52 -3.37
CA VAL A 158 -9.47 -17.07 -4.75
C VAL A 158 -9.70 -18.19 -5.77
N SER A 159 -9.08 -19.37 -5.59
CA SER A 159 -9.15 -20.44 -6.58
C SER A 159 -10.41 -21.32 -6.47
N GLY A 160 -11.04 -21.36 -5.29
CA GLY A 160 -12.16 -22.24 -5.00
C GLY A 160 -11.80 -23.71 -4.83
N LEU A 161 -10.51 -24.06 -4.90
CA LEU A 161 -10.01 -25.41 -4.65
C LEU A 161 -9.97 -25.70 -3.15
N ASN A 162 -10.00 -26.98 -2.79
CA ASN A 162 -10.07 -27.46 -1.39
C ASN A 162 -8.81 -28.25 -0.96
N GLU A 163 -7.71 -28.10 -1.70
CA GLU A 163 -6.45 -28.80 -1.46
C GLU A 163 -5.37 -27.80 -1.00
N GLU A 164 -4.38 -28.29 -0.24
CA GLU A 164 -3.24 -27.48 0.24
C GLU A 164 -3.61 -26.14 0.90
N LEU A 165 -4.71 -26.13 1.65
CA LEU A 165 -5.26 -24.94 2.28
C LEU A 165 -4.42 -24.47 3.47
N ARG A 166 -4.27 -23.16 3.58
CA ARG A 166 -3.62 -22.44 4.68
C ARG A 166 -4.52 -21.31 5.15
N ALA A 167 -4.80 -21.23 6.45
CA ALA A 167 -5.35 -20.03 7.05
C ALA A 167 -4.24 -18.97 7.13
N THR A 168 -4.55 -17.74 6.72
CA THR A 168 -3.62 -16.62 6.77
C THR A 168 -4.33 -15.35 7.21
N HIS A 169 -3.59 -14.48 7.88
CA HIS A 169 -4.05 -13.16 8.27
C HIS A 169 -3.94 -12.17 7.11
N LEU A 170 -4.95 -11.34 6.93
CA LEU A 170 -4.92 -10.19 6.02
C LEU A 170 -3.87 -9.17 6.49
N VAL A 171 -3.85 -8.83 7.78
CA VAL A 171 -2.76 -8.07 8.38
C VAL A 171 -1.65 -9.06 8.78
N PRO A 172 -0.44 -8.95 8.21
CA PRO A 172 0.63 -9.92 8.51
C PRO A 172 0.92 -10.01 10.00
N GLN A 173 1.17 -11.23 10.49
CA GLN A 173 1.36 -11.50 11.93
C GLN A 173 2.51 -10.73 12.58
N VAL A 174 3.53 -10.38 11.80
CA VAL A 174 4.67 -9.57 12.29
C VAL A 174 4.20 -8.22 12.85
N TYR A 175 3.05 -7.70 12.39
CA TYR A 175 2.45 -6.45 12.86
C TYR A 175 1.41 -6.62 13.97
N ALA A 176 1.49 -7.70 14.75
CA ALA A 176 0.57 -7.95 15.87
C ALA A 176 0.52 -6.80 16.89
N SER A 177 1.68 -6.21 17.21
CA SER A 177 1.79 -5.07 18.12
C SER A 177 1.12 -3.83 17.56
N TRP A 178 1.39 -3.51 16.28
CA TRP A 178 0.76 -2.39 15.57
C TRP A 178 -0.77 -2.57 15.51
N TYR A 179 -1.25 -3.77 15.17
CA TYR A 179 -2.67 -4.09 15.11
C TYR A 179 -3.38 -3.86 16.46
N HIS A 180 -2.71 -4.24 17.56
CA HIS A 180 -3.23 -4.01 18.90
C HIS A 180 -3.22 -2.52 19.28
N MET A 181 -2.11 -1.83 19.04
CA MET A 181 -1.90 -0.41 19.36
C MET A 181 -2.94 0.48 18.67
N HIS A 182 -3.22 0.23 17.39
CA HIS A 182 -4.23 0.98 16.62
C HIS A 182 -5.65 0.43 16.76
N GLN A 183 -5.84 -0.60 17.60
CA GLN A 183 -7.13 -1.21 17.88
C GLN A 183 -7.94 -1.51 16.61
N ILE A 184 -7.32 -2.10 15.59
CA ILE A 184 -7.93 -2.28 14.25
C ILE A 184 -9.31 -2.94 14.30
N TYR A 185 -9.52 -3.87 15.23
CA TYR A 185 -10.79 -4.54 15.47
C TYR A 185 -11.94 -3.60 15.91
N GLN A 186 -11.65 -2.40 16.42
CA GLN A 186 -12.64 -1.36 16.72
C GLN A 186 -13.22 -0.70 15.46
N GLN A 187 -12.54 -0.84 14.31
CA GLN A 187 -12.97 -0.29 13.02
C GLN A 187 -13.86 -1.27 12.23
N TYR A 188 -14.11 -2.46 12.80
CA TYR A 188 -15.01 -3.46 12.23
C TYR A 188 -16.46 -3.14 12.56
N THR A 189 -17.38 -3.76 11.81
CA THR A 189 -18.83 -3.55 11.95
C THR A 189 -19.32 -3.81 13.37
N TYR A 190 -18.72 -4.81 14.03
CA TYR A 190 -18.96 -5.13 15.43
C TYR A 190 -17.71 -4.78 16.26
N PRO A 191 -17.69 -3.68 17.02
CA PRO A 191 -16.53 -3.28 17.79
C PRO A 191 -16.26 -4.29 18.92
N GLY A 192 -15.00 -4.61 19.15
CA GLY A 192 -14.54 -5.67 20.06
C GLY A 192 -13.85 -6.80 19.30
N THR A 193 -13.18 -7.73 19.98
CA THR A 193 -12.50 -8.87 19.34
C THR A 193 -13.37 -10.13 19.37
N ILE A 194 -13.38 -10.91 18.29
CA ILE A 194 -14.06 -12.22 18.22
C ILE A 194 -12.99 -13.31 18.27
N LYS A 195 -12.54 -13.64 19.48
CA LYS A 195 -11.48 -14.60 19.76
C LYS A 195 -11.58 -15.08 21.21
N ALA A 196 -10.89 -16.18 21.53
CA ALA A 196 -10.71 -16.62 22.91
C ALA A 196 -9.99 -15.57 23.78
N PRO A 197 -10.20 -15.55 25.11
CA PRO A 197 -9.61 -14.54 25.99
C PRO A 197 -8.08 -14.42 25.94
N LYS A 198 -7.35 -15.51 25.67
CA LYS A 198 -5.87 -15.48 25.64
C LYS A 198 -5.29 -15.40 24.23
N ALA A 199 -6.11 -15.57 23.18
CA ALA A 199 -5.68 -15.37 21.80
C ALA A 199 -5.19 -13.94 21.59
N ARG A 200 -4.27 -13.70 20.65
CA ARG A 200 -3.79 -12.34 20.37
C ARG A 200 -4.86 -11.55 19.62
N PRO A 201 -4.95 -10.22 19.77
CA PRO A 201 -5.93 -9.41 19.04
C PRO A 201 -5.87 -9.59 17.51
N ILE A 202 -4.68 -9.83 16.97
CA ILE A 202 -4.48 -10.10 15.55
C ILE A 202 -5.10 -11.43 15.10
N ASP A 203 -5.30 -12.39 16.00
CA ASP A 203 -5.89 -13.71 15.69
C ASP A 203 -7.43 -13.66 15.62
N ASP A 204 -8.01 -12.47 15.40
CA ASP A 204 -9.44 -12.27 15.16
C ASP A 204 -9.87 -12.89 13.82
N ILE A 205 -10.85 -13.79 13.86
CA ILE A 205 -11.27 -14.60 12.70
C ILE A 205 -11.81 -13.77 11.53
N ARG A 206 -12.21 -12.52 11.78
CA ARG A 206 -12.72 -11.58 10.76
C ARG A 206 -11.64 -11.02 9.83
N GLN A 207 -10.37 -11.31 10.12
CA GLN A 207 -9.25 -10.94 9.27
C GLN A 207 -8.44 -12.16 8.80
N ILE A 208 -8.95 -13.38 9.01
CA ILE A 208 -8.29 -14.63 8.64
C ILE A 208 -9.03 -15.30 7.48
N ILE A 209 -8.35 -15.46 6.35
CA ILE A 209 -8.86 -16.11 5.14
C ILE A 209 -8.12 -17.41 4.85
N THR A 210 -8.73 -18.29 4.06
CA THR A 210 -8.09 -19.51 3.59
C THR A 210 -7.57 -19.37 2.15
N LEU A 211 -6.29 -19.67 1.92
CA LEU A 211 -5.62 -19.63 0.62
C LEU A 211 -4.84 -20.91 0.34
N GLU A 212 -4.59 -21.20 -0.94
CA GLU A 212 -3.58 -22.18 -1.35
C GLU A 212 -2.16 -21.60 -1.21
N SER A 213 -1.16 -22.45 -1.01
CA SER A 213 0.24 -22.04 -0.76
C SER A 213 0.78 -21.04 -1.79
N GLY A 214 0.62 -21.28 -3.10
CA GLY A 214 1.14 -20.37 -4.13
C GLY A 214 0.44 -19.01 -4.18
N LEU A 215 -0.85 -18.96 -3.83
CA LEU A 215 -1.60 -17.71 -3.69
C LEU A 215 -1.21 -16.97 -2.42
N LEU A 216 -0.98 -17.68 -1.32
CA LEU A 216 -0.45 -17.10 -0.09
C LEU A 216 0.89 -16.43 -0.33
N GLU A 217 1.85 -17.15 -0.95
CA GLU A 217 3.16 -16.59 -1.30
C GLU A 217 3.04 -15.36 -2.22
N SER A 218 2.16 -15.41 -3.22
CA SER A 218 1.91 -14.28 -4.11
C SER A 218 1.27 -13.09 -3.40
N MET A 219 0.45 -13.32 -2.37
CA MET A 219 -0.14 -12.25 -1.58
C MET A 219 0.92 -11.63 -0.66
N ASP A 220 1.72 -12.47 0.02
CA ASP A 220 2.80 -12.07 0.95
C ASP A 220 4.02 -11.48 0.26
N HIS A 221 4.20 -11.76 -1.03
CA HIS A 221 5.07 -10.98 -1.89
C HIS A 221 4.21 -10.09 -2.78
N PRO A 222 3.82 -8.87 -2.33
CA PRO A 222 2.61 -8.13 -2.73
C PRO A 222 2.38 -8.11 -4.24
N SER A 223 1.81 -9.19 -4.77
CA SER A 223 1.56 -9.40 -6.20
C SER A 223 0.13 -9.02 -6.55
N PHE A 224 -0.77 -9.29 -5.60
CA PHE A 224 -2.17 -9.00 -5.67
C PHE A 224 -2.76 -8.69 -4.29
N VAL A 225 -3.94 -8.11 -4.29
CA VAL A 225 -4.81 -7.95 -3.13
C VAL A 225 -6.20 -8.45 -3.48
N ILE A 226 -7.03 -8.68 -2.48
CA ILE A 226 -8.47 -8.84 -2.68
C ILE A 226 -9.08 -7.43 -2.62
N ALA A 227 -9.62 -6.96 -3.75
CA ALA A 227 -10.02 -5.57 -3.92
C ALA A 227 -11.43 -5.45 -4.53
N PRO A 228 -12.17 -4.35 -4.25
CA PRO A 228 -13.47 -4.12 -4.85
C PRO A 228 -13.34 -3.85 -6.35
N PHE A 229 -14.20 -4.44 -7.18
CA PHE A 229 -14.24 -4.21 -8.62
C PHE A 229 -15.65 -4.51 -9.15
N SER A 230 -16.31 -3.52 -9.74
CA SER A 230 -17.67 -3.65 -10.33
C SER A 230 -18.67 -4.38 -9.41
N ASP A 231 -18.84 -3.86 -8.19
CA ASP A 231 -19.71 -4.37 -7.11
C ASP A 231 -19.33 -5.72 -6.47
N GLU A 232 -18.28 -6.38 -6.97
CA GLU A 232 -17.73 -7.62 -6.38
C GLU A 232 -16.35 -7.37 -5.75
N TYR A 233 -15.81 -8.39 -5.08
CA TYR A 233 -14.40 -8.42 -4.70
C TYR A 233 -13.67 -9.41 -5.59
N VAL A 234 -12.49 -9.02 -6.04
CA VAL A 234 -11.68 -9.80 -6.97
C VAL A 234 -10.23 -9.92 -6.49
N ALA A 235 -9.52 -10.94 -6.95
CA ALA A 235 -8.07 -10.97 -6.83
C ALA A 235 -7.45 -10.02 -7.87
N PHE A 236 -6.97 -8.87 -7.42
CA PHE A 236 -6.44 -7.81 -8.26
C PHE A 236 -4.90 -7.82 -8.25
N PHE A 237 -4.30 -8.39 -9.30
CA PHE A 237 -2.83 -8.36 -9.48
C PHE A 237 -2.37 -6.99 -10.00
N PHE A 238 -1.48 -6.35 -9.24
CA PHE A 238 -0.97 -4.99 -9.52
C PHE A 238 0.56 -4.95 -9.57
N ALA A 239 1.28 -6.04 -9.28
CA ALA A 239 2.73 -5.97 -9.22
C ALA A 239 3.35 -5.62 -10.56
N SER A 240 4.36 -4.76 -10.51
CA SER A 240 5.13 -4.27 -11.65
C SER A 240 6.22 -5.28 -12.09
N ARG A 241 5.84 -6.55 -12.19
CA ARG A 241 6.68 -7.68 -12.64
C ARG A 241 5.78 -8.77 -13.22
N ARG A 242 6.37 -9.73 -13.94
CA ARG A 242 5.65 -10.94 -14.38
C ARG A 242 5.25 -11.79 -13.18
N VAL A 243 4.01 -12.27 -13.18
CA VAL A 243 3.46 -13.18 -12.17
C VAL A 243 2.67 -14.27 -12.89
N GLY A 244 3.18 -15.52 -12.85
CA GLY A 244 2.63 -16.64 -13.61
C GLY A 244 1.17 -17.04 -13.28
N MET A 245 0.63 -16.48 -12.21
CA MET A 245 -0.73 -16.69 -11.70
C MET A 245 -1.76 -15.71 -12.29
N VAL A 246 -1.32 -14.60 -12.90
CA VAL A 246 -2.20 -13.52 -13.39
C VAL A 246 -3.26 -14.04 -14.36
N LYS A 247 -2.86 -14.85 -15.34
CA LYS A 247 -3.78 -15.37 -16.37
C LYS A 247 -5.00 -16.09 -15.81
N HIS A 248 -4.88 -16.70 -14.62
CA HIS A 248 -5.94 -17.52 -14.02
C HIS A 248 -6.74 -16.80 -12.94
N TYR A 249 -6.15 -15.79 -12.31
CA TYR A 249 -6.67 -15.23 -11.08
C TYR A 249 -6.86 -13.71 -11.10
N HIS A 250 -6.25 -12.99 -12.04
CA HIS A 250 -6.46 -11.55 -12.13
C HIS A 250 -7.91 -11.22 -12.50
N LEU A 251 -8.54 -10.36 -11.69
CA LEU A 251 -9.97 -10.03 -11.75
C LEU A 251 -10.91 -11.22 -11.52
N ARG A 252 -10.41 -12.33 -10.96
CA ARG A 252 -11.27 -13.44 -10.55
C ARG A 252 -12.05 -13.04 -9.31
N THR A 253 -13.38 -13.12 -9.37
CA THR A 253 -14.26 -12.94 -8.22
C THR A 253 -13.91 -13.90 -7.10
N VAL A 254 -13.75 -13.37 -5.89
CA VAL A 254 -13.41 -14.15 -4.70
C VAL A 254 -14.66 -14.56 -3.92
N ARG A 255 -14.59 -15.70 -3.25
CA ARG A 255 -15.63 -16.19 -2.35
C ARG A 255 -15.21 -15.95 -0.91
N LEU A 256 -15.43 -14.73 -0.43
CA LEU A 256 -15.07 -14.36 0.94
C LEU A 256 -16.07 -14.94 1.96
N PRO A 257 -15.59 -15.52 3.07
CA PRO A 257 -16.44 -15.88 4.19
C PRO A 257 -17.15 -14.65 4.76
N GLN A 258 -18.41 -14.81 5.20
CA GLN A 258 -19.23 -13.70 5.70
C GLN A 258 -18.59 -12.95 6.88
N ARG A 259 -17.70 -13.61 7.63
CA ARG A 259 -16.98 -12.99 8.75
C ARG A 259 -15.95 -11.94 8.31
N ILE A 260 -15.45 -11.96 7.07
CA ILE A 260 -14.34 -11.10 6.65
C ILE A 260 -14.78 -9.63 6.58
N GLU A 261 -14.02 -8.73 7.23
CA GLU A 261 -14.31 -7.29 7.27
C GLU A 261 -13.64 -6.52 6.14
N GLY A 262 -14.40 -5.60 5.54
CA GLY A 262 -13.90 -4.72 4.48
C GLY A 262 -12.70 -3.89 4.91
N TYR A 263 -12.71 -3.46 6.18
CA TYR A 263 -11.59 -2.73 6.78
C TYR A 263 -10.31 -3.58 6.86
N ALA A 264 -10.42 -4.89 7.08
CA ALA A 264 -9.26 -5.79 7.07
C ALA A 264 -8.66 -5.94 5.66
N LEU A 265 -9.52 -5.99 4.63
CA LEU A 265 -9.10 -5.99 3.23
C LEU A 265 -8.39 -4.70 2.85
N PHE A 266 -8.93 -3.55 3.28
CA PHE A 266 -8.27 -2.25 3.09
C PHE A 266 -6.92 -2.17 3.81
N THR A 267 -6.83 -2.72 5.02
CA THR A 267 -5.57 -2.78 5.78
C THR A 267 -4.53 -3.66 5.07
N ARG A 268 -4.93 -4.80 4.50
CA ARG A 268 -4.03 -5.61 3.64
C ARG A 268 -3.55 -4.82 2.43
N PHE A 269 -4.46 -4.12 1.77
CA PHE A 269 -4.14 -3.26 0.64
C PHE A 269 -3.13 -2.18 1.04
N ALA A 270 -3.32 -1.53 2.20
CA ALA A 270 -2.41 -0.54 2.72
C ALA A 270 -0.99 -1.11 2.92
N TRP A 271 -0.89 -2.26 3.60
CA TRP A 271 0.38 -2.98 3.78
C TRP A 271 1.06 -3.27 2.43
N ALA A 272 0.31 -3.74 1.44
CA ALA A 272 0.86 -4.05 0.14
C ALA A 272 1.41 -2.80 -0.58
N MET A 273 0.67 -1.69 -0.56
CA MET A 273 1.09 -0.44 -1.19
C MET A 273 2.32 0.17 -0.50
N ILE A 274 2.35 0.18 0.83
CA ILE A 274 3.50 0.67 1.61
C ILE A 274 4.74 -0.20 1.34
N THR A 275 4.58 -1.53 1.28
CA THR A 275 5.68 -2.45 0.94
C THR A 275 6.25 -2.17 -0.46
N ILE A 276 5.39 -1.85 -1.44
CA ILE A 276 5.85 -1.46 -2.79
C ILE A 276 6.60 -0.13 -2.74
N ALA A 277 6.08 0.85 -2.02
CA ALA A 277 6.72 2.16 -1.87
C ALA A 277 8.10 2.04 -1.20
N GLN A 278 8.22 1.20 -0.17
CA GLN A 278 9.47 0.91 0.53
C GLN A 278 10.53 0.26 -0.37
N ALA A 279 10.11 -0.59 -1.31
CA ALA A 279 11.01 -1.30 -2.21
C ALA A 279 11.60 -0.41 -3.31
N LEU A 280 11.06 0.80 -3.52
CA LEU A 280 11.63 1.74 -4.47
C LEU A 280 12.96 2.29 -3.95
N PRO A 281 13.97 2.47 -4.83
CA PRO A 281 15.26 3.01 -4.42
C PRO A 281 15.07 4.37 -3.74
N PRO A 282 15.77 4.65 -2.61
CA PRO A 282 15.81 5.98 -2.05
C PRO A 282 16.31 6.93 -3.13
N THR A 283 15.45 7.82 -3.59
CA THR A 283 15.84 8.73 -4.66
C THR A 283 16.93 9.65 -4.16
N ALA A 284 18.10 9.56 -4.80
CA ALA A 284 19.17 10.53 -4.65
C ALA A 284 18.56 11.92 -4.81
N LEU A 285 18.79 12.78 -3.81
CA LEU A 285 18.33 14.17 -3.74
C LEU A 285 18.41 14.85 -5.12
N PRO A 286 17.45 15.73 -5.46
CA PRO A 286 17.41 16.37 -6.77
C PRO A 286 18.75 17.03 -7.06
N LYS A 287 19.45 16.54 -8.09
CA LYS A 287 20.57 17.27 -8.70
C LYS A 287 19.99 18.63 -9.07
N LYS A 288 20.47 19.69 -8.41
CA LYS A 288 20.21 21.08 -8.81
C LYS A 288 20.24 21.12 -10.33
N ARG A 289 19.10 21.37 -10.98
CA ARG A 289 19.05 21.69 -12.40
C ARG A 289 20.01 22.87 -12.56
N LYS A 290 21.20 22.59 -13.10
CA LYS A 290 22.17 23.61 -13.45
C LYS A 290 21.49 24.39 -14.56
N GLY A 291 20.96 25.57 -14.22
CA GLY A 291 20.34 26.46 -15.19
C GLY A 291 21.30 26.58 -16.36
N ARG A 292 20.85 26.18 -17.55
CA ARG A 292 21.41 26.70 -18.78
C ARG A 292 21.09 28.18 -18.74
N HIS A 293 22.04 28.98 -18.26
CA HIS A 293 22.11 30.36 -18.65
C HIS A 293 22.41 30.34 -20.14
N GLU A 294 21.41 30.69 -20.95
CA GLU A 294 21.64 31.21 -22.28
C GLU A 294 22.62 32.37 -22.14
N SER A 295 23.73 32.22 -22.85
CA SER A 295 24.69 33.25 -23.16
C SER A 295 24.02 34.29 -24.05
N ASP A 296 23.87 35.51 -23.54
CA ASP A 296 23.97 36.71 -24.35
C ASP A 296 25.01 37.61 -23.69
N GLY A 297 26.07 37.88 -24.46
CA GLY A 297 27.22 38.63 -24.00
C GLY A 297 26.94 40.12 -23.90
N LEU A 298 27.77 40.79 -23.10
CA LEU A 298 28.42 42.05 -23.46
C LEU A 298 29.49 42.36 -22.40
N SER A 299 30.55 42.97 -22.92
CA SER A 299 31.93 43.06 -22.45
C SER A 299 32.19 44.08 -21.33
N ASP A 300 33.24 43.78 -20.56
CA ASP A 300 34.28 44.64 -19.99
C ASP A 300 33.91 45.99 -19.35
N THR A 301 34.23 46.15 -18.07
CA THR A 301 35.25 47.13 -17.60
C THR A 301 35.54 46.97 -16.09
N GLU A 302 36.84 46.93 -15.76
CA GLU A 302 37.57 47.60 -14.66
C GLU A 302 36.83 47.96 -13.35
N SER A 303 37.41 47.99 -12.15
CA SER A 303 38.70 47.64 -11.55
C SER A 303 38.59 48.05 -10.05
N LEU A 304 39.43 47.46 -9.20
CA LEU A 304 40.02 48.05 -7.99
C LEU A 304 39.20 48.23 -6.68
N HIS A 305 39.93 47.89 -5.60
CA HIS A 305 39.88 48.35 -4.21
C HIS A 305 39.02 47.62 -3.17
N SER A 306 39.69 46.68 -2.48
CA SER A 306 39.53 46.47 -1.03
C SER A 306 40.11 47.63 -0.23
N PRO A 307 39.60 47.87 0.98
CA PRO A 307 40.50 47.95 2.14
C PRO A 307 40.03 47.15 3.37
N PRO A 308 40.92 46.90 4.34
CA PRO A 308 40.73 45.93 5.41
C PRO A 308 40.44 46.57 6.79
N GLY A 309 39.94 45.74 7.71
CA GLY A 309 40.27 45.85 9.14
C GLY A 309 39.08 46.10 10.07
N GLN A 310 38.83 45.14 10.98
CA GLN A 310 39.03 45.35 12.41
C GLN A 310 38.89 44.04 13.19
N ARG A 311 39.96 43.70 13.92
CA ARG A 311 39.96 42.80 15.08
C ARG A 311 39.34 43.55 16.26
N CYS A 312 38.56 42.87 17.11
CA CYS A 312 38.89 42.83 18.53
C CYS A 312 38.27 41.62 19.25
N ARG A 313 39.15 40.99 20.03
CA ARG A 313 38.98 40.02 21.13
C ARG A 313 38.05 40.60 22.22
N THR A 314 37.43 39.93 23.19
CA THR A 314 37.64 38.71 24.03
C THR A 314 36.41 38.74 25.00
N HIS A 315 35.91 37.69 25.65
CA HIS A 315 36.48 36.96 26.80
C HIS A 315 35.45 35.89 27.25
N ALA A 316 35.97 34.78 27.77
CA ALA A 316 35.23 33.69 28.41
C ALA A 316 35.05 33.91 29.93
N THR A 317 34.03 33.28 30.53
CA THR A 317 34.03 32.46 31.78
C THR A 317 32.56 32.20 32.19
N GLY A 318 32.09 30.95 32.28
CA GLY A 318 32.02 30.13 33.52
C GLY A 318 30.63 30.31 34.18
N ASP A 319 30.03 29.43 34.98
CA ASP A 319 30.23 28.06 35.45
C ASP A 319 28.93 27.68 36.21
N GLY A 320 28.61 26.38 36.30
CA GLY A 320 27.86 25.74 37.38
C GLY A 320 26.35 26.00 37.58
N GLY A 321 25.58 24.92 37.81
CA GLY A 321 24.30 25.03 38.52
C GLY A 321 23.28 23.92 38.26
N ILE A 322 23.46 22.77 38.90
CA ILE A 322 22.45 21.71 39.08
C ILE A 322 21.40 22.21 40.09
N GLU A 323 20.10 22.01 39.81
CA GLU A 323 19.13 21.75 40.89
C GLU A 323 17.87 21.03 40.38
N SER A 324 17.43 20.10 41.21
CA SER A 324 16.36 19.13 41.01
C SER A 324 15.15 19.45 41.92
N VAL A 325 13.94 19.42 41.33
CA VAL A 325 12.65 18.82 41.83
C VAL A 325 12.18 19.26 43.25
N PRO A 326 10.90 19.69 43.50
CA PRO A 326 9.79 18.72 43.47
C PRO A 326 8.31 19.15 43.25
N LEU A 327 7.56 18.16 42.73
CA LEU A 327 6.23 17.62 43.08
C LEU A 327 4.94 18.47 43.19
N LEU A 328 3.89 17.81 42.67
CA LEU A 328 2.48 17.71 43.13
C LEU A 328 1.47 18.80 42.71
N ARG A 329 0.45 18.41 41.91
CA ARG A 329 -0.89 18.03 42.42
C ARG A 329 -1.86 17.57 41.31
N GLN A 330 -2.51 16.46 41.59
CA GLN A 330 -3.74 15.95 40.95
C GLN A 330 -4.92 16.91 41.19
N PHE A 331 -5.90 16.93 40.27
CA PHE A 331 -7.31 17.10 40.61
C PHE A 331 -8.24 16.47 39.55
N VAL A 332 -9.13 15.61 40.08
CA VAL A 332 -10.43 15.08 39.63
C VAL A 332 -10.49 14.21 38.39
#